data_AF-A0A962Z8P8-F1
#
_entry.id   AF-A0A962Z8P8-F1
#
_cell.length_a   1.000
_cell.length_b   1.000
_cell.length_c   1.000
_cell.angle_alpha   90.00
_cell.angle_beta   90.00
_cell.angle_gamma   90.00
#
_symmetry.space_group_name_H-M   'P 1'
#
loop_
_entity.id
_entity.type
_entity.pdbx_description
1 polymer ?
#
loop_
_entity_poly.entity_id
_entity_poly.type
_entity_poly.pdbx_seq_one_letter_code
_entity_poly.pdbx_strand_id
1 'polypeptide(L)'
;MHLQLWIAPRIVRNMVPAVWLVVCLVTGLAGTAGAGEASVEAVSAVRNGDGWRFDVTVRHADAGWDHYADKWQVVAPDGTVLGERILLHPHDDEQPFTRSQDGIVLPGDIDHVLVRAHDSVHGWGAGIPFMLPR
;
A
#
# COMPACT_ATOMS: atom_id res chain seq x y z
N MET A 1 72.32 -20.79 43.81
CA MET A 1 72.41 -22.18 44.34
C MET A 1 71.22 -22.40 45.26
N HIS A 2 70.71 -23.63 45.30
CA HIS A 2 69.60 -24.17 46.11
C HIS A 2 68.23 -24.26 45.44
N LEU A 3 67.89 -25.53 45.15
CA LEU A 3 66.62 -26.07 44.70
C LEU A 3 65.54 -25.99 45.79
N GLN A 4 64.27 -25.96 45.38
CA GLN A 4 63.22 -26.70 46.08
C GLN A 4 62.06 -27.09 45.17
N LEU A 5 61.76 -28.39 45.17
CA LEU A 5 60.60 -29.06 44.57
C LEU A 5 59.29 -28.59 45.23
N TRP A 6 58.20 -28.50 44.46
CA TRP A 6 56.89 -28.95 44.96
C TRP A 6 55.90 -29.30 43.85
N ILE A 7 55.09 -30.31 44.14
CA ILE A 7 54.06 -30.97 43.34
C ILE A 7 52.72 -30.24 43.54
N ALA A 8 51.82 -30.35 42.55
CA ALA A 8 50.34 -30.48 42.65
C ALA A 8 49.57 -29.56 41.65
N PRO A 9 48.25 -29.74 41.42
CA PRO A 9 47.74 -30.53 40.29
C PRO A 9 46.77 -29.76 39.38
N ARG A 10 46.41 -30.42 38.27
CA ARG A 10 45.35 -30.06 37.31
C ARG A 10 44.08 -29.54 37.98
N ILE A 11 43.59 -28.39 37.50
CA ILE A 11 42.15 -28.06 37.51
C ILE A 11 41.72 -27.83 36.07
N VAL A 12 40.88 -28.75 35.59
CA VAL A 12 40.11 -28.64 34.36
C VAL A 12 38.89 -27.78 34.70
N ARG A 13 38.56 -26.78 33.88
CA ARG A 13 37.17 -26.30 33.82
C ARG A 13 36.84 -25.68 32.48
N ASN A 14 35.94 -26.39 31.80
CA ASN A 14 35.15 -25.98 30.65
C ASN A 14 34.57 -24.57 30.82
N MET A 15 34.41 -23.84 29.72
CA MET A 15 33.11 -23.41 29.19
C MET A 15 33.31 -22.33 28.11
N VAL A 16 32.70 -22.57 26.95
CA VAL A 16 32.62 -21.70 25.79
C VAL A 16 31.77 -20.45 26.13
N PRO A 17 32.25 -19.21 25.90
CA PRO A 17 31.39 -18.04 25.70
C PRO A 17 31.40 -17.70 24.19
N ALA A 18 30.41 -17.12 23.54
CA ALA A 18 29.11 -16.61 23.91
C ALA A 18 28.34 -16.53 22.58
N VAL A 19 27.13 -17.06 22.52
CA VAL A 19 26.22 -16.80 21.40
C VAL A 19 25.58 -15.44 21.67
N TRP A 20 26.01 -14.42 20.92
CA TRP A 20 25.36 -13.10 20.94
C TRP A 20 24.07 -13.18 20.12
N LEU A 21 22.94 -13.23 20.82
CA LEU A 21 21.62 -13.13 20.21
C LEU A 21 21.36 -11.65 19.89
N VAL A 22 21.51 -11.27 18.62
CA VAL A 22 21.08 -9.96 18.13
C VAL A 22 19.57 -10.00 18.00
N VAL A 23 18.86 -9.39 18.95
CA VAL A 23 17.43 -9.10 18.83
C VAL A 23 17.29 -7.81 18.01
N CYS A 24 17.11 -7.94 16.69
CA CYS A 24 16.63 -6.85 15.86
C CYS A 24 15.15 -6.64 16.17
N LEU A 25 14.85 -5.68 17.04
CA LEU A 25 13.50 -5.15 17.23
C LEU A 25 13.12 -4.36 15.97
N VAL A 26 12.54 -5.03 14.98
CA VAL A 26 11.90 -4.37 13.84
C VAL A 26 10.58 -3.79 14.35
N THR A 27 10.58 -2.50 14.69
CA THR A 27 9.34 -1.75 14.91
C THR A 27 8.62 -1.61 13.57
N GLY A 28 7.56 -2.39 13.39
CA GLY A 28 6.69 -2.29 12.21
C GLY A 28 6.01 -0.93 12.16
N LEU A 29 6.19 -0.21 11.06
CA LEU A 29 5.25 0.81 10.62
C LEU A 29 3.95 0.08 10.26
N ALA A 30 3.03 -0.01 11.21
CA ALA A 30 1.68 -0.42 10.93
C ALA A 30 1.04 0.66 10.06
N GLY A 31 1.05 0.46 8.74
CA GLY A 31 0.11 1.15 7.88
C GLY A 31 -1.29 0.87 8.42
N THR A 32 -2.12 1.89 8.54
CA THR A 32 -3.54 1.74 8.82
C THR A 32 -4.13 0.97 7.64
N ALA A 33 -4.12 -0.35 7.70
CA ALA A 33 -4.98 -1.17 6.89
C ALA A 33 -6.39 -0.90 7.41
N GLY A 34 -7.06 0.10 6.83
CA GLY A 34 -8.44 0.43 7.11
C GLY A 34 -9.28 -0.77 6.72
N ALA A 35 -9.60 -1.63 7.69
CA ALA A 35 -10.46 -2.77 7.48
C ALA A 35 -11.87 -2.24 7.17
N GLY A 36 -12.18 -2.08 5.89
CA GLY A 36 -13.47 -1.56 5.40
C GLY A 36 -13.35 -0.45 4.37
N GLU A 37 -12.21 0.23 4.23
CA GLU A 37 -12.05 1.32 3.25
C GLU A 37 -12.03 0.79 1.80
N ALA A 38 -12.46 1.63 0.85
CA ALA A 38 -12.44 1.28 -0.56
C ALA A 38 -10.98 1.27 -1.07
N SER A 39 -10.51 0.12 -1.58
CA SER A 39 -9.16 -0.07 -2.11
C SER A 39 -9.15 -0.01 -3.63
N VAL A 40 -8.07 0.56 -4.18
CA VAL A 40 -7.75 0.44 -5.61
C VAL A 40 -6.84 -0.77 -5.77
N GLU A 41 -7.32 -1.80 -6.48
CA GLU A 41 -6.60 -3.06 -6.68
C GLU A 41 -5.80 -3.07 -8.00
N ALA A 42 -6.29 -2.35 -9.02
CA ALA A 42 -5.61 -2.22 -10.30
C ALA A 42 -6.01 -0.95 -11.03
N VAL A 43 -5.09 -0.43 -11.83
CA VAL A 43 -5.29 0.72 -12.71
C VAL A 43 -4.69 0.41 -14.07
N SER A 44 -5.42 0.71 -15.14
CA SER A 44 -4.87 0.84 -16.48
C SER A 44 -5.27 2.18 -17.07
N ALA A 45 -4.43 2.72 -17.95
CA ALA A 45 -4.73 3.94 -18.66
C ALA A 45 -4.32 3.83 -20.12
N VAL A 46 -5.11 4.40 -21.02
CA VAL A 46 -4.80 4.50 -22.45
C VAL A 46 -5.09 5.91 -22.95
N ARG A 47 -4.28 6.40 -23.87
CA ARG A 47 -4.58 7.67 -24.56
C ARG A 47 -5.84 7.51 -25.39
N ASN A 48 -6.73 8.49 -25.31
CA ASN A 48 -7.97 8.55 -26.08
C ASN A 48 -8.23 10.01 -26.51
N GLY A 49 -7.88 10.34 -27.76
CA GLY A 49 -7.90 11.71 -28.26
C GLY A 49 -6.92 12.62 -27.49
N ASP A 50 -7.42 13.80 -27.09
CA ASP A 50 -6.64 14.78 -26.31
C ASP A 50 -6.52 14.43 -24.81
N GLY A 51 -7.19 13.36 -24.36
CA GLY A 51 -7.20 12.93 -22.97
C GLY A 51 -6.81 11.47 -22.78
N TRP A 52 -7.11 10.97 -21.59
CA TRP A 52 -6.88 9.59 -21.18
C TRP A 52 -8.18 8.94 -20.77
N ARG A 53 -8.27 7.65 -21.07
CA ARG A 53 -9.20 6.73 -20.43
C ARG A 53 -8.48 6.04 -19.30
N PHE A 54 -9.05 6.07 -18.11
CA PHE A 54 -8.63 5.25 -16.99
C PHE A 54 -9.66 4.16 -16.74
N ASP A 55 -9.20 2.94 -16.54
CA ASP A 55 -10.00 1.84 -16.01
C ASP A 55 -9.45 1.50 -14.62
N VAL A 56 -10.29 1.67 -13.60
CA VAL A 56 -9.90 1.51 -12.20
C VAL A 56 -10.69 0.38 -11.58
N THR A 57 -9.97 -0.60 -11.05
CA THR A 57 -10.52 -1.74 -10.31
C THR A 57 -10.55 -1.40 -8.83
N VAL A 58 -11.75 -1.40 -8.26
CA VAL A 58 -12.00 -1.09 -6.86
C VAL A 58 -12.46 -2.36 -6.14
N ARG A 59 -12.03 -2.52 -4.89
CA ARG A 59 -12.57 -3.48 -3.95
C ARG A 59 -13.09 -2.75 -2.72
N HIS A 60 -14.28 -3.13 -2.28
CA HIS A 60 -14.85 -2.64 -1.03
C HIS A 60 -15.79 -3.71 -0.46
N ALA A 61 -15.99 -3.72 0.85
CA ALA A 61 -16.98 -4.56 1.51
C ALA A 61 -18.34 -3.86 1.51
N ASP A 62 -18.92 -3.66 0.32
CA ASP A 62 -20.23 -3.03 0.18
C ASP A 62 -21.27 -3.78 1.04
N ALA A 63 -22.11 -3.02 1.72
CA ALA A 63 -23.21 -3.50 2.56
C ALA A 63 -24.49 -2.71 2.20
N GLY A 64 -24.85 -2.77 0.92
CA GLY A 64 -25.95 -2.00 0.34
C GLY A 64 -25.73 -0.49 0.33
N TRP A 65 -26.83 0.25 0.24
CA TRP A 65 -26.82 1.71 0.06
C TRP A 65 -26.29 2.49 1.26
N ASP A 66 -26.20 1.86 2.43
CA ASP A 66 -25.75 2.50 3.66
C ASP A 66 -24.23 2.55 3.78
N HIS A 67 -23.51 1.66 3.07
CA HIS A 67 -22.05 1.58 3.13
C HIS A 67 -21.48 0.92 1.88
N TYR A 68 -21.05 1.74 0.92
CA TYR A 68 -20.47 1.28 -0.35
C TYR A 68 -19.38 2.22 -0.87
N ALA A 69 -18.60 1.77 -1.85
CA ALA A 69 -17.67 2.63 -2.58
C ALA A 69 -18.43 3.56 -3.54
N ASP A 70 -18.40 4.87 -3.31
CA ASP A 70 -19.24 5.84 -4.03
C ASP A 70 -18.50 6.61 -5.13
N LYS A 71 -17.16 6.59 -5.16
CA LYS A 71 -16.35 7.17 -6.23
C LYS A 71 -14.89 6.70 -6.22
N TRP A 72 -14.19 7.01 -7.30
CA TRP A 72 -12.72 7.05 -7.33
C TRP A 72 -12.22 8.29 -8.07
N GLN A 73 -10.96 8.67 -7.80
CA GLN A 73 -10.32 9.85 -8.38
C GLN A 73 -8.95 9.54 -8.98
N VAL A 74 -8.59 10.31 -10.00
CA VAL A 74 -7.23 10.48 -10.52
C VAL A 74 -6.73 11.85 -10.07
N VAL A 75 -5.60 11.87 -9.37
CA VAL A 75 -5.06 13.07 -8.71
C VAL A 75 -3.62 13.31 -9.17
N ALA A 76 -3.30 14.55 -9.51
CA ALA A 76 -1.95 14.98 -9.84
C ALA A 76 -1.03 14.94 -8.60
N PRO A 77 0.31 14.92 -8.77
CA PRO A 77 1.25 14.95 -7.65
C PRO A 77 1.12 16.17 -6.73
N ASP A 78 0.60 17.29 -7.25
CA ASP A 78 0.34 18.52 -6.47
C ASP A 78 -0.99 18.49 -5.69
N GLY A 79 -1.77 17.40 -5.80
CA GLY A 79 -3.06 17.23 -5.16
C GLY A 79 -4.26 17.67 -6.00
N THR A 80 -4.05 18.19 -7.21
CA THR A 80 -5.14 18.59 -8.12
C THR A 80 -5.94 17.35 -8.59
N VAL A 81 -7.26 17.38 -8.48
CA VAL A 81 -8.14 16.33 -9.01
C VAL A 81 -8.26 16.51 -10.53
N LEU A 82 -7.76 15.53 -11.28
CA LEU A 82 -7.79 15.52 -12.75
C LEU A 82 -9.02 14.80 -13.31
N GLY A 83 -9.57 13.86 -12.55
CA GLY A 83 -10.78 13.13 -12.88
C GLY A 83 -11.44 12.54 -11.64
N GLU A 84 -12.77 12.46 -11.65
CA GLU A 84 -13.59 11.82 -10.63
C GLU A 84 -14.69 11.01 -11.28
N ARG A 85 -14.78 9.74 -10.91
CA ARG A 85 -15.82 8.83 -11.37
C ARG A 85 -16.74 8.51 -10.19
N ILE A 86 -17.97 9.00 -10.27
CA ILE A 86 -19.04 8.62 -9.34
C ILE A 86 -19.52 7.20 -9.64
N LEU A 87 -19.71 6.41 -8.59
CA LEU A 87 -20.27 5.06 -8.59
C LEU A 87 -21.69 5.15 -8.03
N LEU A 88 -22.68 4.82 -8.85
CA LEU A 88 -24.09 5.16 -8.59
C LEU A 88 -24.87 4.05 -7.88
N HIS A 89 -24.24 2.93 -7.56
CA HIS A 89 -24.88 1.83 -6.87
C HIS A 89 -23.85 0.98 -6.10
N PRO A 90 -24.28 0.27 -5.05
CA PRO A 90 -23.49 -0.78 -4.42
C PRO A 90 -23.19 -1.93 -5.39
N HIS A 91 -22.07 -2.61 -5.15
CA HIS A 91 -21.50 -3.72 -5.90
C HIS A 91 -21.30 -4.94 -4.97
N ASP A 92 -22.24 -5.22 -4.06
CA ASP A 92 -22.17 -6.32 -3.09
C ASP A 92 -21.85 -7.68 -3.76
N ASP A 93 -22.44 -7.94 -4.93
CA ASP A 93 -22.32 -9.19 -5.68
C ASP A 93 -21.22 -9.15 -6.78
N GLU A 94 -20.47 -8.05 -6.90
CA GLU A 94 -19.45 -7.84 -7.92
C GLU A 94 -18.16 -7.28 -7.29
N GLN A 95 -17.33 -8.16 -6.70
CA GLN A 95 -16.07 -7.75 -6.08
C GLN A 95 -14.87 -8.59 -6.54
N PRO A 96 -13.78 -7.97 -7.04
CA PRO A 96 -13.65 -6.53 -7.29
C PRO A 96 -14.41 -6.14 -8.56
N PHE A 97 -14.73 -4.85 -8.72
CA PHE A 97 -15.35 -4.32 -9.94
C PHE A 97 -14.47 -3.28 -10.60
N THR A 98 -14.57 -3.15 -11.92
CA THR A 98 -13.82 -2.14 -12.70
C THR A 98 -14.79 -1.13 -13.30
N ARG A 99 -14.50 0.16 -13.17
CA ARG A 99 -15.23 1.22 -13.89
C ARG A 99 -14.25 2.15 -14.58
N SER A 100 -14.68 2.67 -15.72
CA SER A 100 -13.85 3.51 -16.59
C SER A 100 -14.29 4.97 -16.56
N GLN A 101 -13.36 5.87 -16.83
CA GLN A 101 -13.65 7.27 -17.15
C GLN A 101 -12.75 7.73 -18.31
N ASP A 102 -13.38 8.25 -19.35
CA ASP A 102 -12.74 8.88 -20.50
C ASP A 102 -12.59 10.39 -20.31
N GLY A 103 -11.72 11.01 -21.10
CA GLY A 103 -11.58 12.48 -21.17
C GLY A 103 -10.77 13.10 -20.03
N ILE A 104 -10.02 12.32 -19.26
CA ILE A 104 -9.15 12.84 -18.21
C ILE A 104 -7.93 13.50 -18.86
N VAL A 105 -7.82 14.82 -18.72
CA VAL A 105 -6.69 15.60 -19.26
C VAL A 105 -5.59 15.65 -18.22
N LEU A 106 -4.38 15.23 -18.62
CA LEU A 106 -3.20 15.25 -17.76
C LEU A 106 -2.26 16.39 -18.19
N PRO A 107 -1.62 17.10 -17.24
CA PRO A 107 -0.49 17.98 -17.55
C PRO A 107 0.60 17.23 -18.34
N GLY A 108 1.25 17.92 -19.27
CA GLY A 108 2.24 17.29 -20.15
C GLY A 108 3.55 16.88 -19.48
N ASP A 109 3.79 17.33 -18.25
CA ASP A 109 5.04 17.22 -17.50
C ASP A 109 4.97 16.23 -16.32
N ILE A 110 3.85 15.53 -16.12
CA ILE A 110 3.74 14.48 -15.10
C ILE A 110 3.95 13.09 -15.70
N ASP A 111 4.64 12.22 -14.96
CA ASP A 111 4.89 10.83 -15.33
C ASP A 111 4.08 9.83 -14.50
N HIS A 112 3.39 10.31 -13.45
CA HIS A 112 2.53 9.51 -12.59
C HIS A 112 1.37 10.33 -12.04
N VAL A 113 0.36 9.62 -11.57
CA VAL A 113 -0.80 10.13 -10.84
C VAL A 113 -1.01 9.30 -9.58
N LEU A 114 -1.77 9.83 -8.62
CA LEU A 114 -2.32 9.06 -7.52
C LEU A 114 -3.75 8.65 -7.87
N VAL A 115 -4.10 7.38 -7.69
CA VAL A 115 -5.47 6.88 -7.84
C VAL A 115 -5.99 6.43 -6.49
N ARG A 116 -7.17 6.88 -6.09
CA ARG A 116 -7.78 6.56 -4.79
C ARG A 116 -9.27 6.31 -4.93
N ALA A 117 -9.80 5.41 -4.10
CA ALA A 117 -11.24 5.14 -3.99
C ALA A 117 -11.78 5.70 -2.67
N HIS A 118 -13.09 5.96 -2.64
CA HIS A 118 -13.79 6.52 -1.50
C HIS A 118 -14.89 5.58 -1.05
N ASP A 119 -14.94 5.36 0.25
CA ASP A 119 -16.00 4.71 1.01
C ASP A 119 -16.97 5.80 1.49
N SER A 120 -18.27 5.61 1.24
CA SER A 120 -19.33 6.56 1.62
C SER A 120 -19.44 6.86 3.13
N VAL A 121 -18.91 5.99 3.99
CA VAL A 121 -18.91 6.10 5.46
C VAL A 121 -17.53 6.48 6.00
N HIS A 122 -16.46 5.83 5.54
CA HIS A 122 -15.11 5.98 6.10
C HIS A 122 -14.21 6.96 5.32
N GLY A 123 -14.65 7.42 4.15
CA GLY A 123 -13.92 8.39 3.35
C GLY A 123 -12.89 7.75 2.43
N TRP A 124 -11.77 8.45 2.20
CA TRP A 124 -10.77 8.01 1.23
C TRP A 124 -9.92 6.86 1.76
N GLY A 125 -9.86 5.78 0.98
CA GLY A 125 -8.83 4.75 1.17
C GLY A 125 -7.44 5.25 0.74
N ALA A 126 -6.43 4.44 1.03
CA ALA A 126 -5.06 4.72 0.61
C ALA A 126 -4.97 4.86 -0.92
N GLY A 127 -4.41 5.97 -1.37
CA GLY A 127 -4.12 6.17 -2.79
C GLY A 127 -2.90 5.37 -3.24
N ILE A 128 -2.95 4.83 -4.45
CA ILE A 128 -1.82 4.15 -5.07
C ILE A 128 -1.18 5.03 -6.17
N PRO A 129 0.15 5.16 -6.20
CA PRO A 129 0.83 5.78 -7.34
C PRO A 129 0.68 4.91 -8.58
N PHE A 130 0.32 5.52 -9.71
CA PHE A 130 0.23 4.87 -11.00
C PHE A 130 1.13 5.59 -12.02
N MET A 131 2.14 4.88 -12.52
CA MET A 131 3.02 5.37 -13.57
C MET A 131 2.29 5.35 -14.90
N LEU A 132 2.31 6.48 -15.62
CA LEU A 132 1.65 6.59 -16.92
C LEU A 132 2.39 5.72 -17.95
N PRO A 133 1.66 4.96 -18.78
CA PRO A 133 2.25 4.27 -19.93
C PRO A 133 2.90 5.29 -20.88
N ARG A 134 4.12 4.98 -21.34
CA ARG A 134 4.86 5.80 -22.30
C ARG A 134 4.71 5.29 -23.72
#